data_AF-A0A154NWN2-F1
#
_entry.id   AF-A0A154NWN2-F1
#
_cell.length_a   1.000
_cell.length_b   1.000
_cell.length_c   1.000
_cell.angle_alpha   90.00
_cell.angle_beta   90.00
_cell.angle_gamma   90.00
#
_symmetry.space_group_name_H-M   'P 1'
#
loop_
_entity.id
_entity.type
_entity.pdbx_description
1 polymer ?
#
loop_
_entity_poly.entity_id
_entity_poly.type
_entity_poly.pdbx_seq_one_letter_code
_entity_poly.pdbx_strand_id
1 'polypeptide(L)'
;MAKKTVPAALQIEISNDEDWEKLLKKTVVDVYSEWSGPCTGMVSTLKKIKMEIGGDALSYATAKCDYITDLERFQGKSEPIWMFIHNGRMINLMFGAQCPQLLKMLTTELQRVQNGEEHEFSIDVSERSPEEVKRLKIIEETRIAKEAAKKARKEAEAVARYETEMLHFTTSLNNETCLLLYPWIFKDEESHRRDKKSSPPYVELIEEILPGNYTVEQEIRKRLNEDILDKLFDESDYVLPKNCKELLLDGKCMFMRLKITEEKLDVDIHTHLLNLLYGEPELPNPEKVFTDECYAGRHRPAFMTTENETDVFPLVWTPPNCRNKAIVYRTIFATYTNKTYPYEDKAAKVPTVVFKYDYTRKNELKIVLEEFEDEVANFGIFESDKPPEAKIIAKSIDEFEKNIRERTGYETFVCVVKKVGCEAFLGFAGIGPYHVSENPEKGLEESKLYFPDNTTLEDTQSDDDEKPEELIENPEESNNAET
;
A
#
# COMPACT_ATOMS: atom_id res chain seq x y z
N MET A 1 -2.20 -22.34 78.03
CA MET A 1 -2.70 -21.98 76.69
C MET A 1 -1.60 -22.26 75.68
N ALA A 2 -1.81 -23.21 74.77
CA ALA A 2 -0.86 -23.48 73.68
C ALA A 2 -1.00 -22.40 72.61
N LYS A 3 0.10 -21.72 72.24
CA LYS A 3 0.14 -20.81 71.08
C LYS A 3 -0.25 -21.62 69.84
N LYS A 4 -1.37 -21.27 69.21
CA LYS A 4 -1.70 -21.73 67.85
C LYS A 4 -0.66 -21.13 66.90
N THR A 5 0.26 -21.97 66.44
CA THR A 5 1.19 -21.63 65.37
C THR A 5 0.38 -21.43 64.09
N VAL A 6 0.35 -20.20 63.59
CA VAL A 6 -0.23 -19.87 62.28
C VAL A 6 0.61 -20.59 61.22
N PRO A 7 0.02 -21.32 60.25
CA PRO A 7 0.79 -21.99 59.21
C PRO A 7 1.54 -20.94 58.38
N ALA A 8 2.86 -21.08 58.28
CA ALA A 8 3.71 -20.19 57.52
C ALA A 8 3.26 -20.14 56.05
N ALA A 9 3.09 -18.93 55.51
CA ALA A 9 2.81 -18.71 54.10
C ALA A 9 3.93 -19.34 53.26
N LEU A 10 3.55 -20.13 52.25
CA LEU A 10 4.51 -20.86 51.40
C LEU A 10 5.26 -19.96 50.42
N GLN A 11 4.68 -18.80 50.12
CA GLN A 11 5.15 -17.79 49.18
C GLN A 11 5.19 -16.44 49.89
N ILE A 12 6.26 -15.68 49.61
CA ILE A 12 6.40 -14.28 50.04
C ILE A 12 6.03 -13.40 48.85
N GLU A 13 5.11 -12.48 49.02
CA GLU A 13 4.77 -11.49 47.99
C GLU A 13 5.71 -10.30 48.07
N ILE A 14 6.20 -9.85 46.91
CA ILE A 14 7.16 -8.74 46.77
C ILE A 14 6.57 -7.74 45.78
N SER A 15 6.52 -6.49 46.20
CA SER A 15 5.86 -5.42 45.44
C SER A 15 6.57 -4.07 45.53
N ASN A 16 7.86 -4.07 45.89
CA ASN A 16 8.70 -2.87 45.94
C ASN A 16 10.19 -3.27 45.88
N ASP A 17 11.04 -2.31 45.53
CA ASP A 17 12.49 -2.51 45.42
C ASP A 17 13.16 -2.86 46.76
N GLU A 18 12.70 -2.32 47.89
CA GLU A 18 13.32 -2.59 49.21
C GLU A 18 13.19 -4.06 49.63
N ASP A 19 12.05 -4.68 49.34
CA ASP A 19 11.80 -6.09 49.62
C ASP A 19 12.44 -6.99 48.55
N TRP A 20 12.60 -6.47 47.33
CA TRP A 20 13.35 -7.11 46.26
C TRP A 20 14.85 -7.26 46.60
N GLU A 21 15.49 -6.21 47.13
CA GLU A 21 16.90 -6.27 47.55
C GLU A 21 17.16 -7.27 48.68
N LYS A 22 16.16 -7.51 49.53
CA LYS A 22 16.24 -8.46 50.67
C LYS A 22 16.04 -9.91 50.25
N LEU A 23 15.86 -10.20 48.96
CA LEU A 23 15.58 -11.55 48.48
C LEU A 23 16.68 -12.53 48.91
N LEU A 24 16.26 -13.66 49.49
CA LEU A 24 17.19 -14.64 50.06
C LEU A 24 18.02 -15.33 48.98
N LYS A 25 19.19 -15.81 49.41
CA LYS A 25 20.24 -16.43 48.58
C LYS A 25 19.80 -17.63 47.71
N LYS A 26 18.58 -18.21 47.87
CA LYS A 26 18.06 -19.36 47.08
C LYS A 26 16.54 -19.29 46.89
N THR A 27 16.10 -18.46 45.95
CA THR A 27 14.66 -18.16 45.77
C THR A 27 14.20 -18.43 44.35
N VAL A 28 13.05 -19.08 44.20
CA VAL A 28 12.31 -19.15 42.93
C VAL A 28 11.20 -18.11 42.98
N VAL A 29 11.18 -17.21 42.02
CA VAL A 29 10.24 -16.09 41.94
C VAL A 29 9.28 -16.30 40.78
N ASP A 30 7.98 -16.24 41.05
CA ASP A 30 6.92 -16.07 40.04
C ASP A 30 6.76 -14.57 39.78
N VAL A 31 7.26 -14.09 38.65
CA VAL A 31 7.18 -12.69 38.23
C VAL A 31 5.93 -12.51 37.36
N TYR A 32 5.10 -11.52 37.70
CA TYR A 32 3.82 -11.27 37.04
C TYR A 32 3.48 -9.77 37.00
N SER A 33 2.63 -9.40 36.05
CA SER A 33 2.06 -8.04 35.99
C SER A 33 0.86 -7.91 36.95
N GLU A 34 0.68 -6.77 37.62
CA GLU A 34 -0.35 -6.56 38.64
C GLU A 34 -1.75 -6.96 38.16
N TRP A 35 -2.10 -6.58 36.92
CA TRP A 35 -3.40 -6.87 36.33
C TRP A 35 -3.65 -8.36 36.05
N SER A 36 -2.60 -9.16 35.85
CA SER A 36 -2.73 -10.60 35.57
C SER A 36 -2.77 -11.44 36.85
N GLY A 37 -2.15 -10.94 37.93
CA GLY A 37 -1.94 -11.70 39.16
C GLY A 37 -0.92 -12.85 39.00
N PRO A 38 -0.52 -13.49 40.11
CA PRO A 38 0.44 -14.60 40.11
C PRO A 38 -0.18 -15.89 39.58
N CYS A 39 0.65 -16.86 39.19
CA CYS A 39 0.20 -18.11 38.60
C CYS A 39 -0.43 -19.05 39.64
N THR A 40 -1.76 -18.98 39.77
CA THR A 40 -2.51 -19.84 40.71
C THR A 40 -2.47 -21.33 40.32
N GLY A 41 -2.43 -21.63 39.03
CA GLY A 41 -2.42 -23.00 38.50
C GLY A 41 -1.16 -23.80 38.87
N MET A 42 -0.06 -23.13 39.20
CA MET A 42 1.23 -23.76 39.49
C MET A 42 1.50 -23.97 40.99
N VAL A 43 0.69 -23.36 41.87
CA VAL A 43 0.88 -23.40 43.33
C VAL A 43 0.92 -24.83 43.89
N SER A 44 0.09 -25.74 43.37
CA SER A 44 0.08 -27.16 43.79
C SER A 44 1.40 -27.86 43.44
N THR A 45 1.96 -27.58 42.27
CA THR A 45 3.25 -28.09 41.81
C THR A 45 4.38 -27.59 42.70
N LEU A 46 4.43 -26.28 42.98
CA LEU A 46 5.47 -25.68 43.85
C LEU A 46 5.44 -26.27 45.27
N LYS A 47 4.24 -26.48 45.82
CA LYS A 47 4.06 -27.18 47.12
C LYS A 47 4.67 -28.56 47.10
N LYS A 48 4.37 -29.35 46.06
CA LYS A 48 4.92 -30.70 45.89
C LYS A 48 6.45 -30.67 45.84
N ILE A 49 7.02 -29.75 45.05
CA ILE A 49 8.48 -29.61 44.91
C ILE A 49 9.15 -29.20 46.22
N LYS A 50 8.56 -28.25 46.96
CA LYS A 50 9.06 -27.84 48.27
C LYS A 50 9.12 -29.02 49.24
N MET A 51 8.07 -29.83 49.27
CA MET A 51 7.95 -30.98 50.17
C MET A 51 8.87 -32.14 49.78
N GLU A 52 9.04 -32.42 48.49
CA GLU A 52 9.75 -33.61 48.00
C GLU A 52 11.26 -33.39 47.77
N ILE A 53 11.67 -32.17 47.37
CA ILE A 53 13.02 -31.91 46.84
C ILE A 53 13.70 -30.73 47.55
N GLY A 54 12.99 -29.62 47.73
CA GLY A 54 13.58 -28.35 48.19
C GLY A 54 13.81 -28.24 49.70
N GLY A 55 12.97 -28.91 50.51
CA GLY A 55 12.99 -28.80 51.97
C GLY A 55 12.94 -27.34 52.46
N ASP A 56 13.64 -27.06 53.56
CA ASP A 56 13.74 -25.71 54.13
C ASP A 56 14.73 -24.79 53.37
N ALA A 57 15.48 -25.33 52.40
CA ALA A 57 16.53 -24.61 51.68
C ALA A 57 16.03 -23.83 50.45
N LEU A 58 14.77 -24.03 50.04
CA LEU A 58 14.16 -23.42 48.88
C LEU A 58 13.02 -22.46 49.29
N SER A 59 13.22 -21.16 49.05
CA SER A 59 12.17 -20.15 49.18
C SER A 59 11.43 -19.94 47.86
N TYR A 60 10.13 -19.70 47.97
CA TYR A 60 9.30 -19.26 46.85
C TYR A 60 8.81 -17.85 47.13
N ALA A 61 8.85 -17.01 46.11
CA ALA A 61 8.30 -15.66 46.16
C ALA A 61 7.44 -15.40 44.92
N THR A 62 6.59 -14.40 45.01
CA THR A 62 5.83 -13.85 43.88
C THR A 62 6.18 -12.37 43.78
N ALA A 63 6.50 -11.86 42.61
CA ALA A 63 6.97 -10.49 42.43
C ALA A 63 6.14 -9.73 41.39
N LYS A 64 5.64 -8.55 41.77
CA LYS A 64 4.93 -7.63 40.86
C LYS A 64 5.94 -6.82 40.06
N CYS A 65 6.09 -7.11 38.78
CA CYS A 65 7.08 -6.42 37.93
C CYS A 65 6.78 -4.94 37.70
N ASP A 66 5.53 -4.50 37.88
CA ASP A 66 5.11 -3.10 37.74
C ASP A 66 5.77 -2.17 38.78
N TYR A 67 6.23 -2.71 39.92
CA TYR A 67 6.72 -1.95 41.07
C TYR A 67 8.19 -2.25 41.43
N ILE A 68 8.90 -2.97 40.57
CA ILE A 68 10.27 -3.41 40.84
C ILE A 68 11.13 -3.05 39.62
N THR A 69 12.12 -2.20 39.83
CA THR A 69 12.94 -1.60 38.77
C THR A 69 13.66 -2.67 37.95
N ASP A 70 14.26 -3.67 38.61
CA ASP A 70 14.95 -4.76 37.93
C ASP A 70 14.03 -5.58 37.02
N LEU A 71 12.73 -5.61 37.28
CA LEU A 71 11.76 -6.46 36.61
C LEU A 71 10.91 -5.73 35.56
N GLU A 72 11.12 -4.41 35.37
CA GLU A 72 10.33 -3.57 34.47
C GLU A 72 10.18 -4.15 33.06
N ARG A 73 11.23 -4.79 32.55
CA ARG A 73 11.25 -5.46 31.24
C ARG A 73 10.21 -6.57 31.04
N PHE A 74 9.62 -7.08 32.12
CA PHE A 74 8.60 -8.13 32.12
C PHE A 74 7.16 -7.61 32.22
N GLN A 75 6.96 -6.30 32.26
CA GLN A 75 5.64 -5.68 32.36
C GLN A 75 4.77 -5.93 31.12
N GLY A 76 3.45 -5.86 31.32
CA GLY A 76 2.45 -5.94 30.25
C GLY A 76 2.25 -7.36 29.68
N LYS A 77 2.68 -8.40 30.40
CA LYS A 77 2.53 -9.80 30.00
C LYS A 77 1.68 -10.57 31.02
N SER A 78 0.73 -11.36 30.54
CA SER A 78 -0.08 -12.28 31.37
C SER A 78 0.59 -13.64 31.60
N GLU A 79 1.64 -13.94 30.84
CA GLU A 79 2.40 -15.18 30.97
C GLU A 79 3.29 -15.11 32.21
N PRO A 80 3.24 -16.08 33.14
CA PRO A 80 4.07 -16.08 34.32
C PRO A 80 5.53 -16.35 33.96
N ILE A 81 6.44 -15.77 34.74
CA ILE A 81 7.88 -15.91 34.51
C ILE A 81 8.52 -16.46 35.79
N TRP A 82 9.15 -17.63 35.66
CA TRP A 82 9.82 -18.30 36.77
C TRP A 82 11.30 -17.95 36.75
N MET A 83 11.71 -17.10 37.68
CA MET A 83 13.10 -16.69 37.85
C MET A 83 13.77 -17.46 38.99
N PHE A 84 14.94 -18.02 38.73
CA PHE A 84 15.71 -18.79 39.69
C PHE A 84 16.88 -17.92 40.16
N ILE A 85 16.92 -17.62 41.46
CA ILE A 85 17.93 -16.74 42.05
C ILE A 85 18.79 -17.52 43.04
N HIS A 86 20.11 -17.47 42.82
CA HIS A 86 21.11 -18.02 43.72
C HIS A 86 22.19 -16.97 44.01
N ASN A 87 22.44 -16.70 45.30
CA ASN A 87 23.35 -15.66 45.79
C ASN A 87 23.10 -14.27 45.18
N GLY A 88 21.82 -13.89 45.06
CA GLY A 88 21.40 -12.60 44.51
C GLY A 88 21.55 -12.48 42.99
N ARG A 89 21.90 -13.57 42.29
CA ARG A 89 22.03 -13.59 40.83
C ARG A 89 21.01 -14.51 40.18
N MET A 90 20.53 -14.13 39.02
CA MET A 90 19.67 -14.97 38.19
C MET A 90 20.51 -16.07 37.54
N ILE A 91 20.11 -17.33 37.78
CA ILE A 91 20.80 -18.53 37.26
C ILE A 91 19.99 -19.29 36.22
N ASN A 92 18.66 -19.08 36.21
CA ASN A 92 17.77 -19.68 35.23
C ASN A 92 16.48 -18.85 35.12
N LEU A 93 15.83 -18.92 33.96
CA LEU A 93 14.58 -18.21 33.68
C LEU A 93 13.71 -19.06 32.76
N MET A 94 12.42 -19.17 33.10
CA MET A 94 11.44 -19.87 32.29
C MET A 94 10.19 -19.02 32.11
N PHE A 95 9.67 -19.00 30.87
CA PHE A 95 8.39 -18.38 30.55
C PHE A 95 7.28 -19.44 30.54
N GLY A 96 6.12 -19.07 31.07
CA GLY A 96 4.88 -19.85 30.95
C GLY A 96 4.63 -20.82 32.10
N ALA A 97 3.50 -21.53 32.00
CA ALA A 97 3.00 -22.44 33.02
C ALA A 97 3.25 -23.92 32.68
N GLN A 98 4.39 -24.26 32.07
CA GLN A 98 4.74 -25.63 31.68
C GLN A 98 5.31 -26.43 32.86
N CYS A 99 4.43 -27.04 33.66
CA CYS A 99 4.78 -27.79 34.87
C CYS A 99 5.94 -28.82 34.73
N PRO A 100 5.97 -29.72 33.72
CA PRO A 100 7.06 -30.68 33.58
C PRO A 100 8.43 -30.03 33.35
N GLN A 101 8.45 -28.91 32.63
CA GLN A 101 9.68 -28.17 32.33
C GLN A 101 10.18 -27.46 33.59
N LEU A 102 9.28 -26.80 34.33
CA LEU A 102 9.61 -26.14 35.59
C LEU A 102 10.20 -27.13 36.61
N LEU A 103 9.58 -28.31 36.75
CA LEU A 103 10.07 -29.40 37.59
C LEU A 103 11.49 -29.83 37.23
N LYS A 104 11.74 -30.03 35.93
CA LYS A 104 13.05 -30.45 35.43
C LYS A 104 14.11 -29.38 35.69
N MET A 105 13.84 -28.13 35.34
CA MET A 105 14.78 -27.02 35.58
C MET A 105 15.09 -26.87 37.06
N LEU A 106 14.06 -26.83 37.91
CA LEU A 106 14.25 -26.66 39.35
C LEU A 106 15.02 -27.80 39.99
N THR A 107 14.72 -29.04 39.61
CA THR A 107 15.48 -30.20 40.11
C THR A 107 16.95 -30.13 39.70
N THR A 108 17.22 -29.72 38.46
CA THR A 108 18.59 -29.59 37.92
C THR A 108 19.36 -28.50 38.67
N GLU A 109 18.79 -27.30 38.83
CA GLU A 109 19.48 -26.22 39.53
C GLU A 109 19.66 -26.52 41.02
N LEU A 110 18.68 -27.17 41.67
CA LEU A 110 18.84 -27.59 43.07
C LEU A 110 19.99 -28.59 43.24
N GLN A 111 20.12 -29.56 42.32
CA GLN A 111 21.22 -30.52 42.34
C GLN A 111 22.57 -29.82 42.15
N ARG A 112 22.68 -28.88 41.19
CA ARG A 112 23.89 -28.08 40.98
C ARG A 112 24.27 -27.31 42.24
N VAL A 113 23.30 -26.64 42.86
CA VAL A 113 23.50 -25.91 44.12
C VAL A 113 23.95 -26.82 45.27
N GLN A 114 23.41 -28.04 45.38
CA GLN A 114 23.78 -29.01 46.41
C GLN A 114 25.19 -29.59 46.20
N ASN A 115 25.54 -29.86 44.94
CA ASN A 115 26.83 -30.44 44.56
C ASN A 115 27.95 -29.39 44.43
N GLY A 116 27.61 -28.09 44.45
CA GLY A 116 28.55 -27.00 44.21
C GLY A 116 29.01 -26.90 42.75
N GLU A 117 28.17 -27.34 41.81
CA GLU A 117 28.43 -27.25 40.37
C GLU A 117 28.16 -25.84 39.85
N GLU A 118 28.81 -25.49 38.72
CA GLU A 118 28.57 -24.22 38.04
C GLU A 118 27.19 -24.21 37.35
N HIS A 119 26.53 -23.04 37.38
CA HIS A 119 25.28 -22.80 36.66
C HIS A 119 25.57 -22.55 35.19
N GLU A 120 24.61 -22.86 34.32
CA GLU A 120 24.74 -22.59 32.87
C GLU A 120 24.98 -21.10 32.59
N PHE A 121 24.37 -20.22 33.39
CA PHE A 121 24.72 -18.81 33.49
C PHE A 121 24.50 -18.31 34.91
N SER A 122 25.12 -17.18 35.26
CA SER A 122 24.85 -16.47 36.52
C SER A 122 25.04 -14.97 36.29
N ILE A 123 23.93 -14.29 36.03
CA ILE A 123 23.91 -12.88 35.64
C ILE A 123 23.15 -12.04 36.66
N ASP A 124 23.28 -10.73 36.55
CA ASP A 124 22.48 -9.82 37.36
C ASP A 124 20.98 -9.98 37.02
N VAL A 125 20.10 -9.75 38.00
CA VAL A 125 18.66 -9.87 37.79
C VAL A 125 18.18 -8.89 36.72
N SER A 126 18.77 -7.69 36.67
CA SER A 126 18.45 -6.64 35.69
C SER A 126 18.89 -7.00 34.26
N GLU A 127 19.83 -7.94 34.11
CA GLU A 127 20.34 -8.39 32.81
C GLU A 127 19.39 -9.39 32.13
N ARG A 128 19.39 -9.39 30.79
CA ARG A 128 18.58 -10.32 29.99
C ARG A 128 19.21 -11.69 29.95
N SER A 129 18.44 -12.71 30.31
CA SER A 129 18.83 -14.12 30.21
C SER A 129 18.99 -14.59 28.75
N PRO A 130 19.72 -15.69 28.51
CA PRO A 130 19.80 -16.30 27.19
C PRO A 130 18.43 -16.66 26.60
N GLU A 131 17.47 -17.06 27.43
CA GLU A 131 16.12 -17.41 27.00
C GLU A 131 15.30 -16.16 26.58
N GLU A 132 15.43 -15.06 27.31
CA GLU A 132 14.88 -13.76 26.89
C GLU A 132 15.42 -13.31 25.53
N VAL A 133 16.74 -13.39 25.33
CA VAL A 133 17.39 -12.99 24.08
C VAL A 133 16.91 -13.84 22.91
N LYS A 134 16.77 -15.16 23.09
CA LYS A 134 16.20 -16.05 22.06
C LYS A 134 14.76 -15.66 21.71
N ARG A 135 13.93 -15.43 22.73
CA ARG A 135 12.52 -15.06 22.53
C ARG A 135 12.37 -13.72 21.82
N LEU A 136 13.18 -12.73 22.17
CA LEU A 136 13.20 -11.42 21.51
C LEU A 136 13.62 -11.53 20.04
N LYS A 137 14.62 -12.37 19.72
CA LYS A 137 15.02 -12.65 18.32
C LYS A 137 13.88 -13.25 17.52
N ILE A 138 13.20 -14.27 18.07
CA ILE A 138 12.05 -14.89 17.39
C ILE A 138 10.94 -13.87 17.15
N ILE A 139 10.62 -13.03 18.15
CA ILE A 139 9.60 -11.98 18.02
C ILE A 139 9.97 -10.98 16.93
N GLU A 140 11.23 -10.52 16.91
CA GLU A 140 11.71 -9.53 15.93
C GLU A 140 11.77 -10.12 14.51
N GLU A 141 12.28 -11.34 14.36
CA GLU A 141 12.28 -12.07 13.09
C GLU A 141 10.84 -12.29 12.57
N THR A 142 9.90 -12.62 13.47
CA THR A 142 8.48 -12.78 13.11
C THR A 142 7.87 -11.44 12.68
N ARG A 143 8.21 -10.33 13.34
CA ARG A 143 7.76 -8.97 12.98
C ARG A 143 8.25 -8.59 11.59
N ILE A 144 9.56 -8.74 11.34
CA ILE A 144 10.18 -8.46 10.04
C ILE A 144 9.56 -9.33 8.94
N ALA A 145 9.35 -10.62 9.20
CA ALA A 145 8.72 -11.53 8.25
C ALA A 145 7.26 -11.13 7.95
N LYS A 146 6.46 -10.75 8.96
CA LYS A 146 5.08 -10.28 8.80
C LYS A 146 5.03 -8.99 7.96
N GLU A 147 5.92 -8.04 8.21
CA GLU A 147 6.05 -6.80 7.44
C GLU A 147 6.46 -7.04 5.98
N ALA A 148 7.45 -7.92 5.76
CA ALA A 148 7.90 -8.29 4.42
C ALA A 148 6.80 -9.02 3.62
N ALA A 149 6.08 -9.95 4.26
CA ALA A 149 4.96 -10.65 3.64
C ALA A 149 3.81 -9.69 3.30
N LYS A 150 3.50 -8.73 4.18
CA LYS A 150 2.50 -7.68 3.94
C LYS A 150 2.88 -6.80 2.74
N LYS A 151 4.14 -6.37 2.65
CA LYS A 151 4.65 -5.59 1.51
C LYS A 151 4.58 -6.39 0.20
N ALA A 152 5.05 -7.63 0.21
CA ALA A 152 5.03 -8.51 -0.97
C ALA A 152 3.60 -8.78 -1.46
N ARG A 153 2.63 -8.97 -0.54
CA ARG A 153 1.21 -9.13 -0.90
C ARG A 153 0.68 -7.88 -1.62
N LYS A 154 0.94 -6.69 -1.08
CA LYS A 154 0.48 -5.41 -1.69
C LYS A 154 1.07 -5.19 -3.09
N GLU A 155 2.36 -5.48 -3.26
CA GLU A 155 3.03 -5.39 -4.56
C GLU A 155 2.45 -6.40 -5.56
N ALA A 156 2.26 -7.66 -5.15
CA ALA A 156 1.66 -8.69 -5.98
C ALA A 156 0.21 -8.35 -6.38
N GLU A 157 -0.60 -7.81 -5.46
CA GLU A 157 -1.96 -7.34 -5.74
C GLU A 157 -1.98 -6.14 -6.71
N ALA A 158 -1.03 -5.21 -6.59
CA ALA A 158 -0.91 -4.09 -7.52
C ALA A 158 -0.55 -4.57 -8.94
N VAL A 159 0.43 -5.47 -9.06
CA VAL A 159 0.82 -6.08 -10.34
C VAL A 159 -0.33 -6.87 -10.95
N ALA A 160 -1.02 -7.70 -10.16
CA ALA A 160 -2.14 -8.49 -10.65
C ALA A 160 -3.32 -7.63 -11.13
N ARG A 161 -3.63 -6.54 -10.41
CA ARG A 161 -4.65 -5.57 -10.84
C ARG A 161 -4.25 -4.91 -12.16
N TYR A 162 -3.01 -4.44 -12.25
CA TYR A 162 -2.48 -3.84 -13.47
C TYR A 162 -2.55 -4.80 -14.66
N GLU A 163 -2.10 -6.04 -14.51
CA GLU A 163 -2.17 -7.05 -15.58
C GLU A 163 -3.60 -7.38 -15.99
N THR A 164 -4.53 -7.45 -15.03
CA THR A 164 -5.95 -7.69 -15.33
C THR A 164 -6.58 -6.52 -16.09
N GLU A 165 -6.26 -5.29 -15.68
CA GLU A 165 -6.68 -4.06 -16.37
C GLU A 165 -6.11 -4.01 -17.79
N MET A 166 -4.81 -4.33 -17.96
CA MET A 166 -4.17 -4.38 -19.28
C MET A 166 -4.83 -5.41 -20.17
N LEU A 167 -5.06 -6.62 -19.68
CA LEU A 167 -5.73 -7.68 -20.43
C LEU A 167 -7.14 -7.26 -20.90
N HIS A 168 -7.90 -6.58 -20.03
CA HIS A 168 -9.21 -6.03 -20.38
C HIS A 168 -9.12 -5.07 -21.57
N PHE A 169 -8.17 -4.12 -21.53
CA PHE A 169 -8.03 -3.15 -22.61
C PHE A 169 -7.45 -3.75 -23.90
N THR A 170 -6.45 -4.62 -23.82
CA THR A 170 -5.87 -5.27 -25.01
C THR A 170 -6.89 -6.14 -25.73
N THR A 171 -7.80 -6.78 -24.98
CA THR A 171 -8.88 -7.60 -25.54
C THR A 171 -9.99 -6.73 -26.12
N SER A 172 -10.39 -5.67 -25.40
CA SER A 172 -11.51 -4.80 -25.79
C SER A 172 -11.18 -3.90 -26.99
N LEU A 173 -9.91 -3.51 -27.15
CA LEU A 173 -9.41 -2.67 -28.24
C LEU A 173 -8.81 -3.49 -29.40
N ASN A 174 -9.16 -4.76 -29.54
CA ASN A 174 -8.56 -5.65 -30.55
C ASN A 174 -8.65 -5.12 -31.99
N ASN A 175 -9.74 -4.42 -32.33
CA ASN A 175 -10.02 -3.88 -33.67
C ASN A 175 -9.71 -2.39 -33.80
N GLU A 176 -9.12 -1.79 -32.79
CA GLU A 176 -8.76 -0.37 -32.78
C GLU A 176 -7.25 -0.18 -32.55
N THR A 177 -6.72 0.90 -33.14
CA THR A 177 -5.35 1.37 -32.92
C THR A 177 -5.31 2.89 -33.03
N CYS A 178 -4.15 3.50 -32.85
CA CYS A 178 -4.01 4.93 -33.03
C CYS A 178 -2.71 5.31 -33.72
N LEU A 179 -2.67 6.53 -34.22
CA LEU A 179 -1.46 7.15 -34.74
C LEU A 179 -1.27 8.53 -34.13
N LEU A 180 -0.02 8.97 -34.10
CA LEU A 180 0.46 10.25 -33.63
C LEU A 180 1.16 10.93 -34.79
N LEU A 181 0.72 12.13 -35.15
CA LEU A 181 1.37 13.00 -36.11
C LEU A 181 2.14 14.11 -35.40
N TYR A 182 3.37 14.32 -35.84
CA TYR A 182 4.28 15.30 -35.27
C TYR A 182 3.79 16.73 -35.54
N PRO A 183 4.06 17.70 -34.64
CA PRO A 183 3.55 19.07 -34.79
C PRO A 183 3.99 19.76 -36.07
N TRP A 184 5.22 19.51 -36.54
CA TRP A 184 5.80 20.19 -37.69
C TRP A 184 5.04 19.95 -39.00
N ILE A 185 4.27 18.85 -39.12
CA ILE A 185 3.51 18.59 -40.35
C ILE A 185 2.41 19.63 -40.59
N PHE A 186 2.02 20.35 -39.54
CA PHE A 186 1.05 21.43 -39.56
C PHE A 186 1.71 22.80 -39.43
N LYS A 187 2.99 22.91 -39.81
CA LYS A 187 3.71 24.19 -39.92
C LYS A 187 4.01 24.49 -41.40
N ASP A 188 4.00 25.77 -41.77
CA ASP A 188 4.45 26.21 -43.09
C ASP A 188 5.95 26.56 -43.13
N GLU A 189 6.41 27.14 -44.23
CA GLU A 189 7.81 27.52 -44.46
C GLU A 189 8.32 28.54 -43.42
N GLU A 190 7.42 29.37 -42.89
CA GLU A 190 7.72 30.39 -41.88
C GLU A 190 7.46 29.88 -40.45
N SER A 191 7.21 28.58 -40.28
CA SER A 191 6.83 27.94 -39.01
C SER A 191 5.48 28.37 -38.42
N HIS A 192 4.62 29.01 -39.21
CA HIS A 192 3.26 29.35 -38.80
C HIS A 192 2.32 28.15 -38.91
N ARG A 193 1.23 28.18 -38.15
CA ARG A 193 0.23 27.10 -38.12
C ARG A 193 -0.49 26.99 -39.47
N ARG A 194 -0.42 25.82 -40.07
CA ARG A 194 -1.11 25.42 -41.30
C ARG A 194 -2.42 24.69 -40.98
N ASP A 195 -3.43 24.90 -41.83
CA ASP A 195 -4.66 24.08 -41.80
C ASP A 195 -4.36 22.61 -42.13
N LYS A 196 -5.10 21.69 -41.52
CA LYS A 196 -4.84 20.25 -41.73
C LYS A 196 -5.09 19.82 -43.18
N LYS A 197 -6.07 20.41 -43.87
CA LYS A 197 -6.39 20.06 -45.27
C LYS A 197 -5.39 20.64 -46.27
N SER A 198 -4.54 21.57 -45.85
CA SER A 198 -3.42 22.06 -46.68
C SER A 198 -2.09 21.40 -46.34
N SER A 199 -2.05 20.48 -45.37
CA SER A 199 -0.86 19.69 -45.03
C SER A 199 -0.75 18.47 -45.96
N PRO A 200 0.25 18.41 -46.87
CA PRO A 200 0.41 17.28 -47.78
C PRO A 200 0.54 15.92 -47.07
N PRO A 201 1.32 15.79 -45.95
CA PRO A 201 1.37 14.53 -45.20
C PRO A 201 0.01 14.09 -44.69
N TYR A 202 -0.78 15.01 -44.14
CA TYR A 202 -2.12 14.70 -43.63
C TYR A 202 -3.07 14.27 -44.76
N VAL A 203 -3.06 14.99 -45.89
CA VAL A 203 -3.96 14.69 -47.02
C VAL A 203 -3.65 13.32 -47.62
N GLU A 204 -2.37 13.00 -47.89
CA GLU A 204 -1.99 11.67 -48.39
C GLU A 204 -2.40 10.55 -47.41
N LEU A 205 -2.21 10.77 -46.10
CA LEU A 205 -2.60 9.80 -45.09
C LEU A 205 -4.11 9.48 -45.14
N ILE A 206 -4.94 10.52 -45.20
CA ILE A 206 -6.40 10.40 -45.14
C ILE A 206 -7.02 9.95 -46.47
N GLU A 207 -6.47 10.39 -47.60
CA GLU A 207 -7.07 10.16 -48.93
C GLU A 207 -6.46 8.95 -49.65
N GLU A 208 -5.23 8.55 -49.33
CA GLU A 208 -4.52 7.49 -50.06
C GLU A 208 -4.11 6.30 -49.17
N ILE A 209 -3.56 6.54 -47.98
CA ILE A 209 -2.97 5.47 -47.15
C ILE A 209 -4.01 4.72 -46.31
N LEU A 210 -4.83 5.44 -45.54
CA LEU A 210 -5.80 4.82 -44.64
C LEU A 210 -7.04 4.23 -45.34
N PRO A 211 -7.58 4.82 -46.42
CA PRO A 211 -8.79 4.28 -47.06
C PRO A 211 -8.68 2.80 -47.45
N GLY A 212 -9.73 2.03 -47.16
CA GLY A 212 -9.78 0.57 -47.35
C GLY A 212 -8.99 -0.24 -46.30
N ASN A 213 -8.13 0.40 -45.50
CA ASN A 213 -7.37 -0.25 -44.43
C ASN A 213 -7.95 0.07 -43.04
N TYR A 214 -8.21 1.36 -42.79
CA TYR A 214 -8.62 1.88 -41.49
C TYR A 214 -9.63 3.02 -41.66
N THR A 215 -10.56 3.11 -40.72
CA THR A 215 -11.48 4.24 -40.57
C THR A 215 -10.99 5.15 -39.45
N VAL A 216 -10.90 6.46 -39.72
CA VAL A 216 -10.60 7.47 -38.69
C VAL A 216 -11.87 7.76 -37.90
N GLU A 217 -11.87 7.39 -36.62
CA GLU A 217 -13.03 7.50 -35.74
C GLU A 217 -13.00 8.77 -34.88
N GLN A 218 -11.80 9.30 -34.61
CA GLN A 218 -11.61 10.51 -33.80
C GLN A 218 -10.25 11.14 -34.09
N GLU A 219 -10.18 12.47 -34.08
CA GLU A 219 -8.94 13.24 -34.08
C GLU A 219 -8.88 14.11 -32.82
N ILE A 220 -7.72 14.17 -32.16
CA ILE A 220 -7.46 15.01 -30.99
C ILE A 220 -6.14 15.74 -31.19
N ARG A 221 -6.11 17.05 -30.93
CA ARG A 221 -4.84 17.79 -30.82
C ARG A 221 -4.46 17.93 -29.36
N LYS A 222 -3.26 17.47 -28.97
CA LYS A 222 -2.78 17.52 -27.59
C LYS A 222 -1.32 17.97 -27.55
N ARG A 223 -1.01 18.92 -26.67
CA ARG A 223 0.38 19.28 -26.36
C ARG A 223 0.95 18.23 -25.41
N LEU A 224 2.12 17.69 -25.76
CA LEU A 224 2.81 16.69 -24.94
C LEU A 224 3.82 17.37 -24.02
N ASN A 225 4.07 16.75 -22.87
CA ASN A 225 5.15 17.09 -21.95
C ASN A 225 5.99 15.82 -21.68
N GLU A 226 7.08 15.95 -20.94
CA GLU A 226 7.97 14.81 -20.67
C GLU A 226 7.23 13.67 -19.95
N ASP A 227 6.42 13.97 -18.93
CA ASP A 227 5.67 12.95 -18.18
C ASP A 227 4.69 12.15 -19.05
N ILE A 228 4.02 12.80 -20.00
CA ILE A 228 3.11 12.12 -20.93
C ILE A 228 3.92 11.28 -21.90
N LEU A 229 5.04 11.78 -22.42
CA LEU A 229 5.91 11.00 -23.32
C LEU A 229 6.43 9.74 -22.62
N ASP A 230 6.95 9.87 -21.39
CA ASP A 230 7.48 8.75 -20.63
C ASP A 230 6.40 7.66 -20.43
N LYS A 231 5.14 8.07 -20.21
CA LYS A 231 4.00 7.13 -20.17
C LYS A 231 3.69 6.52 -21.54
N LEU A 232 3.67 7.31 -22.62
CA LEU A 232 3.29 6.83 -23.96
C LEU A 232 4.27 5.79 -24.51
N PHE A 233 5.55 5.89 -24.16
CA PHE A 233 6.59 4.95 -24.60
C PHE A 233 6.90 3.86 -23.56
N ASP A 234 6.20 3.87 -22.43
CA ASP A 234 6.31 2.83 -21.41
C ASP A 234 5.87 1.47 -21.98
N GLU A 235 6.44 0.40 -21.43
CA GLU A 235 6.26 -0.99 -21.88
C GLU A 235 6.41 -1.19 -23.40
N SER A 236 7.30 -0.41 -24.03
CA SER A 236 7.73 -0.61 -25.40
C SER A 236 9.25 -0.76 -25.47
N ASP A 237 9.73 -1.60 -26.40
CA ASP A 237 11.17 -1.72 -26.67
C ASP A 237 11.71 -0.54 -27.50
N TYR A 238 10.85 0.45 -27.81
CA TYR A 238 11.19 1.59 -28.64
C TYR A 238 11.78 2.73 -27.79
N VAL A 239 13.06 3.00 -28.01
CA VAL A 239 13.74 4.15 -27.39
C VAL A 239 13.52 5.38 -28.25
N LEU A 240 12.77 6.36 -27.73
CA LEU A 240 12.53 7.63 -28.41
C LEU A 240 13.84 8.44 -28.54
N PRO A 241 14.33 8.70 -29.76
CA PRO A 241 15.53 9.51 -29.94
C PRO A 241 15.36 10.96 -29.47
N LYS A 242 16.44 11.60 -29.02
CA LYS A 242 16.39 12.94 -28.43
C LYS A 242 15.82 14.00 -29.39
N ASN A 243 16.22 13.98 -30.66
CA ASN A 243 15.69 14.84 -31.70
C ASN A 243 14.17 14.63 -31.91
N CYS A 244 13.72 13.37 -31.92
CA CYS A 244 12.29 13.04 -32.02
C CYS A 244 11.51 13.57 -30.80
N LYS A 245 12.09 13.48 -29.60
CA LYS A 245 11.50 14.03 -28.37
C LYS A 245 11.33 15.55 -28.47
N GLU A 246 12.36 16.27 -28.91
CA GLU A 246 12.30 17.72 -29.09
C GLU A 246 11.21 18.12 -30.10
N LEU A 247 11.10 17.41 -31.22
CA LEU A 247 10.07 17.65 -32.23
C LEU A 247 8.64 17.39 -31.72
N LEU A 248 8.43 16.38 -30.87
CA LEU A 248 7.11 16.11 -30.27
C LEU A 248 6.68 17.20 -29.26
N LEU A 249 7.64 17.84 -28.59
CA LEU A 249 7.40 18.91 -27.61
C LEU A 249 7.22 20.29 -28.26
N ASP A 250 7.62 20.45 -29.52
CA ASP A 250 7.58 21.71 -30.29
C ASP A 250 6.17 22.15 -30.76
N GLY A 251 5.10 21.55 -30.22
CA GLY A 251 3.73 22.00 -30.49
C GLY A 251 2.63 21.05 -30.06
N LYS A 252 1.42 21.30 -30.58
CA LYS A 252 0.27 20.39 -30.42
C LYS A 252 0.41 19.25 -31.42
N CYS A 253 0.62 18.04 -30.93
CA CYS A 253 0.59 16.81 -31.72
C CYS A 253 -0.85 16.46 -32.10
N MET A 254 -1.06 15.73 -33.20
CA MET A 254 -2.37 15.20 -33.56
C MET A 254 -2.42 13.69 -33.35
N PHE A 255 -3.36 13.24 -32.55
CA PHE A 255 -3.66 11.82 -32.36
C PHE A 255 -4.91 11.45 -33.16
N MET A 256 -4.87 10.31 -33.85
CA MET A 256 -6.05 9.75 -34.52
C MET A 256 -6.38 8.38 -33.97
N ARG A 257 -7.65 8.17 -33.61
CA ARG A 257 -8.20 6.86 -33.29
C ARG A 257 -8.63 6.19 -34.58
N LEU A 258 -8.10 5.00 -34.82
CA LEU A 258 -8.33 4.20 -36.01
C LEU A 258 -9.07 2.92 -35.66
N LYS A 259 -9.97 2.50 -36.55
CA LYS A 259 -10.63 1.20 -36.51
C LYS A 259 -10.30 0.43 -37.79
N ILE A 260 -9.88 -0.83 -37.67
CA ILE A 260 -9.58 -1.67 -38.84
C ILE A 260 -10.87 -1.99 -39.60
N THR A 261 -10.79 -2.05 -40.94
CA THR A 261 -11.93 -2.42 -41.79
C THR A 261 -12.26 -3.92 -41.69
N GLU A 262 -13.54 -4.28 -41.88
CA GLU A 262 -14.02 -5.67 -41.72
C GLU A 262 -13.34 -6.66 -42.69
N GLU A 263 -12.82 -6.17 -43.82
CA GLU A 263 -12.11 -6.98 -44.82
C GLU A 263 -10.70 -7.43 -44.37
N LYS A 264 -10.18 -6.89 -43.26
CA LYS A 264 -8.79 -7.13 -42.80
C LYS A 264 -8.68 -7.67 -41.37
N LEU A 265 -9.76 -8.24 -40.83
CA LEU A 265 -9.83 -8.72 -39.43
C LEU A 265 -8.83 -9.84 -39.07
N ASP A 266 -8.31 -10.58 -40.06
CA ASP A 266 -7.36 -11.68 -39.84
C ASP A 266 -5.90 -11.22 -39.71
N VAL A 267 -5.60 -9.93 -39.93
CA VAL A 267 -4.24 -9.38 -39.88
C VAL A 267 -3.98 -8.70 -38.54
N ASP A 268 -2.77 -8.84 -38.00
CA ASP A 268 -2.36 -8.08 -36.83
C ASP A 268 -2.44 -6.56 -37.11
N ILE A 269 -3.30 -5.87 -36.36
CA ILE A 269 -3.67 -4.48 -36.60
C ILE A 269 -2.48 -3.51 -36.48
N HIS A 270 -1.48 -3.84 -35.65
CA HIS A 270 -0.31 -3.00 -35.42
C HIS A 270 0.71 -3.19 -36.55
N THR A 271 1.04 -4.46 -36.83
CA THR A 271 1.94 -4.89 -37.89
C THR A 271 1.48 -4.39 -39.25
N HIS A 272 0.17 -4.46 -39.52
CA HIS A 272 -0.40 -3.96 -40.78
C HIS A 272 -0.23 -2.44 -40.93
N LEU A 273 -0.52 -1.68 -39.87
CA LEU A 273 -0.37 -0.22 -39.89
C LEU A 273 1.10 0.19 -40.02
N LEU A 274 2.01 -0.49 -39.33
CA LEU A 274 3.46 -0.25 -39.45
C LEU A 274 3.93 -0.46 -40.88
N ASN A 275 3.51 -1.56 -41.53
CA ASN A 275 3.85 -1.83 -42.92
C ASN A 275 3.33 -0.75 -43.88
N LEU A 276 2.11 -0.24 -43.67
CA LEU A 276 1.56 0.84 -44.50
C LEU A 276 2.35 2.15 -44.35
N LEU A 277 2.76 2.48 -43.12
CA LEU A 277 3.42 3.76 -42.83
C LEU A 277 4.92 3.73 -43.19
N TYR A 278 5.61 2.63 -42.88
CA TYR A 278 7.07 2.53 -42.96
C TYR A 278 7.58 1.55 -44.03
N GLY A 279 6.70 0.76 -44.65
CA GLY A 279 7.07 -0.32 -45.56
C GLY A 279 7.57 -1.60 -44.84
N GLU A 280 7.62 -1.58 -43.50
CA GLU A 280 8.11 -2.68 -42.67
C GLU A 280 7.22 -2.89 -41.44
N PRO A 281 7.18 -4.11 -40.87
CA PRO A 281 6.30 -4.48 -39.76
C PRO A 281 6.77 -3.95 -38.40
N GLU A 282 7.79 -3.10 -38.35
CA GLU A 282 8.45 -2.63 -37.13
C GLU A 282 8.67 -1.12 -37.17
N LEU A 283 8.84 -0.52 -35.99
CA LEU A 283 9.20 0.89 -35.91
C LEU A 283 10.63 1.11 -36.45
N PRO A 284 10.87 2.24 -37.12
CA PRO A 284 12.17 2.55 -37.68
C PRO A 284 13.22 2.73 -36.58
N ASN A 285 14.38 2.10 -36.74
CA ASN A 285 15.55 2.35 -35.91
C ASN A 285 16.01 3.81 -36.13
N PRO A 286 16.46 4.56 -35.09
CA PRO A 286 17.06 5.89 -35.24
C PRO A 286 18.10 6.06 -36.35
N GLU A 287 18.81 5.00 -36.76
CA GLU A 287 19.81 5.02 -37.84
C GLU A 287 19.22 4.79 -39.25
N LYS A 288 17.92 4.50 -39.35
CA LYS A 288 17.26 4.16 -40.61
C LYS A 288 16.98 5.42 -41.43
N VAL A 289 17.60 5.49 -42.60
CA VAL A 289 17.27 6.52 -43.61
C VAL A 289 16.00 6.08 -44.35
N PHE A 290 14.96 6.90 -44.28
CA PHE A 290 13.74 6.62 -45.04
C PHE A 290 13.94 6.90 -46.53
N THR A 291 13.52 5.95 -47.35
CA THR A 291 13.42 6.10 -48.80
C THR A 291 12.04 6.64 -49.18
N ASP A 292 11.92 7.33 -50.32
CA ASP A 292 10.64 7.87 -50.83
C ASP A 292 9.58 6.77 -51.16
N GLU A 293 9.97 5.50 -51.06
CA GLU A 293 9.10 4.35 -51.29
C GLU A 293 8.02 4.20 -50.21
N CYS A 294 8.27 4.59 -48.95
CA CYS A 294 7.29 4.51 -47.86
C CYS A 294 6.74 5.88 -47.46
N TYR A 295 5.52 5.90 -46.92
CA TYR A 295 4.83 7.15 -46.53
C TYR A 295 5.67 8.00 -45.57
N ALA A 296 6.30 7.38 -44.56
CA ALA A 296 7.19 8.04 -43.62
C ALA A 296 8.41 8.72 -44.30
N GLY A 297 8.82 8.25 -45.48
CA GLY A 297 9.94 8.76 -46.23
C GLY A 297 9.62 9.83 -47.26
N ARG A 298 8.35 10.00 -47.68
CA ARG A 298 7.96 10.92 -48.77
C ARG A 298 7.90 12.40 -48.39
N HIS A 299 7.73 12.70 -47.09
CA HIS A 299 7.51 14.06 -46.62
C HIS A 299 8.68 14.61 -45.82
N ARG A 300 8.96 15.90 -45.98
CA ARG A 300 9.97 16.64 -45.22
C ARG A 300 9.41 17.98 -44.73
N PRO A 301 9.95 18.55 -43.65
CA PRO A 301 9.53 19.87 -43.18
C PRO A 301 9.80 20.94 -44.24
N ALA A 302 8.87 21.90 -44.37
CA ALA A 302 8.97 22.97 -45.37
C ALA A 302 10.12 23.96 -45.09
N PHE A 303 10.61 24.02 -43.85
CA PHE A 303 11.68 24.91 -43.40
C PHE A 303 13.10 24.32 -43.57
N MET A 304 13.28 23.19 -44.26
CA MET A 304 14.61 22.62 -44.49
C MET A 304 15.51 23.54 -45.31
N THR A 305 16.74 23.78 -44.83
CA THR A 305 17.83 24.43 -45.58
C THR A 305 18.72 23.36 -46.22
N THR A 306 19.48 23.73 -47.26
CA THR A 306 20.41 22.81 -47.97
C THR A 306 21.52 22.22 -47.09
N GLU A 307 21.67 22.67 -45.85
CA GLU A 307 22.63 22.16 -44.87
C GLU A 307 22.09 20.97 -44.05
N ASN A 308 20.77 20.79 -43.97
CA ASN A 308 20.09 19.77 -43.16
C ASN A 308 19.45 18.64 -44.00
N GLU A 309 19.84 18.48 -45.28
CA GLU A 309 19.25 17.46 -46.18
C GLU A 309 19.42 16.01 -45.68
N THR A 310 20.38 15.77 -44.78
CA THR A 310 20.67 14.44 -44.21
C THR A 310 19.89 14.12 -42.94
N ASP A 311 19.15 15.09 -42.37
CA ASP A 311 18.45 14.91 -41.10
C ASP A 311 17.13 14.14 -41.27
N VAL A 312 16.90 13.16 -40.38
CA VAL A 312 15.68 12.36 -40.36
C VAL A 312 14.61 13.06 -39.52
N PHE A 313 13.51 13.47 -40.18
CA PHE A 313 12.36 14.10 -39.53
C PHE A 313 11.19 13.11 -39.42
N PRO A 314 10.95 12.50 -38.25
CA PRO A 314 9.81 11.62 -38.07
C PRO A 314 8.51 12.42 -38.25
N LEU A 315 7.60 11.92 -39.09
CA LEU A 315 6.32 12.57 -39.36
C LEU A 315 5.16 11.94 -38.56
N VAL A 316 5.24 10.63 -38.33
CA VAL A 316 4.20 9.81 -37.71
C VAL A 316 4.83 8.85 -36.70
N TRP A 317 4.05 8.44 -35.71
CA TRP A 317 4.34 7.33 -34.82
C TRP A 317 3.05 6.54 -34.56
N THR A 318 3.15 5.25 -34.29
CA THR A 318 2.01 4.40 -33.90
C THR A 318 2.48 3.38 -32.87
N PRO A 319 1.62 2.95 -31.92
CA PRO A 319 1.98 1.95 -30.93
C PRO A 319 2.42 0.64 -31.60
N PRO A 320 3.61 0.10 -31.26
CA PRO A 320 4.16 -1.08 -31.92
C PRO A 320 3.48 -2.38 -31.49
N ASN A 321 2.77 -2.38 -30.36
CA ASN A 321 2.12 -3.56 -29.81
C ASN A 321 0.83 -3.21 -29.05
N CYS A 322 0.07 -4.26 -28.71
CA CYS A 322 -1.24 -4.11 -28.08
C CYS A 322 -1.19 -3.50 -26.67
N ARG A 323 -0.14 -3.77 -25.88
CA ARG A 323 0.04 -3.22 -24.52
C ARG A 323 0.33 -1.73 -24.57
N ASN A 324 1.31 -1.33 -25.38
CA ASN A 324 1.63 0.07 -25.58
C ASN A 324 0.41 0.85 -26.11
N LYS A 325 -0.37 0.27 -27.04
CA LYS A 325 -1.66 0.85 -27.45
C LYS A 325 -2.60 1.10 -26.27
N ALA A 326 -2.79 0.11 -25.39
CA ALA A 326 -3.67 0.27 -24.23
C ALA A 326 -3.22 1.45 -23.35
N ILE A 327 -1.91 1.65 -23.18
CA ILE A 327 -1.34 2.79 -22.45
C ILE A 327 -1.67 4.12 -23.16
N VAL A 328 -1.50 4.20 -24.49
CA VAL A 328 -1.87 5.40 -25.27
C VAL A 328 -3.36 5.71 -25.13
N TYR A 329 -4.23 4.70 -25.22
CA TYR A 329 -5.68 4.88 -25.07
C TYR A 329 -6.08 5.37 -23.68
N ARG A 330 -5.44 4.86 -22.62
CA ARG A 330 -5.66 5.33 -21.25
C ARG A 330 -5.13 6.75 -21.02
N THR A 331 -4.07 7.15 -21.72
CA THR A 331 -3.39 8.44 -21.50
C THR A 331 -3.96 9.58 -22.37
N ILE A 332 -4.30 9.28 -23.62
CA ILE A 332 -4.75 10.26 -24.61
C ILE A 332 -6.26 10.23 -24.79
N PHE A 333 -6.83 9.03 -24.89
CA PHE A 333 -8.25 8.80 -25.15
C PHE A 333 -9.02 8.37 -23.89
N ALA A 334 -8.60 8.85 -22.72
CA ALA A 334 -9.13 8.43 -21.42
C ALA A 334 -10.66 8.51 -21.34
N THR A 335 -11.25 9.62 -21.80
CA THR A 335 -12.70 9.82 -21.82
C THR A 335 -13.43 8.77 -22.65
N TYR A 336 -12.89 8.42 -23.82
CA TYR A 336 -13.46 7.38 -24.67
C TYR A 336 -13.29 6.00 -24.03
N THR A 337 -12.09 5.69 -23.55
CA THR A 337 -11.75 4.41 -22.93
C THR A 337 -12.62 4.13 -21.71
N ASN A 338 -12.76 5.10 -20.81
CA ASN A 338 -13.57 4.98 -19.58
C ASN A 338 -15.08 4.88 -19.87
N LYS A 339 -15.56 5.52 -20.95
CA LYS A 339 -16.99 5.50 -21.31
C LYS A 339 -17.39 4.25 -22.08
N THR A 340 -16.57 3.83 -23.04
CA THR A 340 -16.87 2.73 -23.96
C THR A 340 -16.42 1.38 -23.42
N TYR A 341 -15.29 1.34 -22.71
CA TYR A 341 -14.69 0.12 -22.17
C TYR A 341 -14.38 0.26 -20.67
N PRO A 342 -15.37 0.59 -19.82
CA PRO A 342 -15.15 0.76 -18.39
C PRO A 342 -14.49 -0.48 -17.79
N TYR A 343 -13.37 -0.28 -17.11
CA TYR A 343 -12.74 -1.35 -16.33
C TYR A 343 -13.33 -1.38 -14.93
N GLU A 344 -13.94 -2.50 -14.55
CA GLU A 344 -14.38 -2.76 -13.18
C GLU A 344 -13.39 -3.71 -12.51
N ASP A 345 -12.63 -3.19 -11.54
CA ASP A 345 -11.78 -4.02 -10.70
C ASP A 345 -12.65 -4.95 -9.85
N LYS A 346 -12.68 -6.23 -10.21
CA LYS A 346 -13.40 -7.28 -9.47
C LYS A 346 -12.88 -7.41 -8.04
N ALA A 347 -11.61 -7.08 -7.79
CA ALA A 347 -11.03 -7.07 -6.46
C ALA A 347 -11.45 -5.84 -5.64
N ALA A 348 -12.00 -4.78 -6.25
CA ALA A 348 -12.51 -3.61 -5.53
C ALA A 348 -13.89 -3.85 -4.89
N LYS A 349 -14.70 -4.81 -5.40
CA LYS A 349 -15.97 -5.22 -4.79
C LYS A 349 -15.74 -6.20 -3.63
N VAL A 350 -14.93 -5.81 -2.66
CA VAL A 350 -14.72 -6.63 -1.47
C VAL A 350 -15.97 -6.54 -0.59
N PRO A 351 -16.52 -7.68 -0.12
CA PRO A 351 -17.63 -7.66 0.81
C PRO A 351 -17.24 -6.86 2.06
N THR A 352 -18.06 -5.90 2.49
CA THR A 352 -17.74 -4.99 3.60
C THR A 352 -18.65 -5.26 4.78
N VAL A 353 -18.12 -5.28 6.00
CA VAL A 353 -18.88 -5.47 7.24
C VAL A 353 -18.60 -4.30 8.17
N VAL A 354 -19.66 -3.71 8.75
CA VAL A 354 -19.52 -2.67 9.76
C VAL A 354 -19.67 -3.29 11.14
N PHE A 355 -18.71 -2.99 12.01
CA PHE A 355 -18.72 -3.33 13.43
C PHE A 355 -18.89 -2.06 14.24
N LYS A 356 -19.72 -2.11 15.30
CA LYS A 356 -19.86 -1.01 16.25
C LYS A 356 -19.55 -1.46 17.67
N TYR A 357 -18.80 -0.61 18.37
CA TYR A 357 -18.38 -0.84 19.75
C TYR A 357 -18.67 0.38 20.62
N ASP A 358 -18.87 0.12 21.90
CA ASP A 358 -18.85 1.14 22.94
C ASP A 358 -17.42 1.37 23.46
N TYR A 359 -17.25 2.42 24.26
CA TYR A 359 -15.96 2.81 24.83
C TYR A 359 -15.30 1.70 25.69
N THR A 360 -16.04 0.78 26.29
CA THR A 360 -15.47 -0.25 27.19
C THR A 360 -14.55 -1.22 26.46
N ARG A 361 -14.76 -1.40 25.15
CA ARG A 361 -13.98 -2.30 24.28
C ARG A 361 -12.76 -1.66 23.64
N LYS A 362 -12.48 -0.40 23.95
CA LYS A 362 -11.44 0.40 23.28
C LYS A 362 -10.05 -0.24 23.29
N ASN A 363 -9.62 -0.82 24.42
CA ASN A 363 -8.26 -1.37 24.53
C ASN A 363 -8.08 -2.62 23.66
N GLU A 364 -9.09 -3.51 23.64
CA GLU A 364 -9.11 -4.68 22.75
C GLU A 364 -9.18 -4.24 21.28
N LEU A 365 -10.03 -3.25 20.98
CA LEU A 365 -10.19 -2.70 19.65
C LEU A 365 -8.91 -2.05 19.12
N LYS A 366 -8.14 -1.36 19.97
CA LYS A 366 -6.86 -0.75 19.58
C LYS A 366 -5.88 -1.81 19.05
N ILE A 367 -5.76 -2.93 19.76
CA ILE A 367 -4.86 -4.03 19.37
C ILE A 367 -5.29 -4.63 18.02
N VAL A 368 -6.60 -4.87 17.84
CA VAL A 368 -7.12 -5.48 16.60
C VAL A 368 -7.04 -4.50 15.42
N LEU A 369 -7.26 -3.20 15.64
CA LEU A 369 -7.07 -2.18 14.60
C LEU A 369 -5.61 -2.08 14.14
N GLU A 370 -4.65 -2.15 15.06
CA GLU A 370 -3.22 -2.17 14.74
C GLU A 370 -2.83 -3.46 13.99
N GLU A 371 -3.39 -4.60 14.38
CA GLU A 371 -3.09 -5.88 13.74
C GLU A 371 -3.65 -6.00 12.31
N PHE A 372 -4.88 -5.52 12.09
CA PHE A 372 -5.61 -5.67 10.83
C PHE A 372 -5.80 -4.37 10.05
N GLU A 373 -4.92 -3.39 10.24
CA GLU A 373 -4.99 -2.05 9.61
C GLU A 373 -5.26 -2.09 8.09
N ASP A 374 -4.70 -3.08 7.37
CA ASP A 374 -4.89 -3.23 5.92
C ASP A 374 -6.30 -3.66 5.52
N GLU A 375 -7.00 -4.36 6.40
CA GLU A 375 -8.36 -4.86 6.15
C GLU A 375 -9.42 -3.86 6.64
N VAL A 376 -9.04 -2.86 7.42
CA VAL A 376 -9.93 -1.76 7.83
C VAL A 376 -10.06 -0.78 6.67
N ALA A 377 -11.25 -0.67 6.09
CA ALA A 377 -11.55 0.34 5.09
C ALA A 377 -11.65 1.73 5.73
N ASN A 378 -12.40 1.83 6.83
CA ASN A 378 -12.64 3.09 7.53
C ASN A 378 -12.77 2.81 9.02
N PHE A 379 -12.25 3.72 9.83
CA PHE A 379 -12.49 3.76 11.27
C PHE A 379 -12.82 5.18 11.69
N GLY A 380 -13.77 5.32 12.60
CA GLY A 380 -14.20 6.60 13.13
C GLY A 380 -14.91 6.44 14.45
N ILE A 381 -14.72 7.42 15.32
CA ILE A 381 -15.44 7.53 16.58
C ILE A 381 -16.43 8.66 16.41
N PHE A 382 -17.69 8.39 16.72
CA PHE A 382 -18.81 9.31 16.54
C PHE A 382 -19.42 9.69 17.88
N GLU A 383 -20.02 10.87 17.95
CA GLU A 383 -20.67 11.38 19.17
C GLU A 383 -21.86 10.50 19.63
N SER A 384 -22.51 9.80 18.70
CA SER A 384 -23.61 8.87 18.97
C SER A 384 -23.87 7.91 17.77
N ASP A 385 -24.61 6.83 18.00
CA ASP A 385 -25.07 5.87 16.96
C ASP A 385 -26.33 6.38 16.25
N LYS A 386 -26.25 7.56 15.62
CA LYS A 386 -27.35 8.19 14.87
C LYS A 386 -26.91 8.72 13.51
N PRO A 387 -26.51 7.87 12.57
CA PRO A 387 -26.17 8.31 11.24
C PRO A 387 -27.44 8.72 10.47
N PRO A 388 -27.40 9.73 9.57
CA PRO A 388 -26.24 10.51 9.14
C PRO A 388 -25.96 11.75 10.01
N GLU A 389 -26.75 12.01 11.05
CA GLU A 389 -26.64 13.21 11.90
C GLU A 389 -25.41 13.18 12.82
N ALA A 390 -24.90 11.98 13.11
CA ALA A 390 -23.77 11.73 13.98
C ALA A 390 -22.48 12.33 13.42
N LYS A 391 -21.86 13.24 14.20
CA LYS A 391 -20.57 13.81 13.85
C LYS A 391 -19.41 12.91 14.27
N ILE A 392 -18.44 12.79 13.38
CA ILE A 392 -17.15 12.17 13.70
C ILE A 392 -16.38 13.07 14.66
N ILE A 393 -15.95 12.51 15.78
CA ILE A 393 -15.21 13.21 16.84
C ILE A 393 -13.72 12.86 16.83
N ALA A 394 -13.35 11.70 16.29
CA ALA A 394 -11.96 11.30 16.07
C ALA A 394 -11.85 10.22 14.97
N LYS A 395 -10.71 10.17 14.29
CA LYS A 395 -10.38 9.16 13.26
C LYS A 395 -9.44 8.07 13.78
N SER A 396 -8.94 8.20 15.01
CA SER A 396 -8.16 7.17 15.68
C SER A 396 -8.44 7.16 17.18
N ILE A 397 -8.13 6.03 17.82
CA ILE A 397 -8.26 5.88 19.27
C ILE A 397 -7.29 6.84 20.00
N ASP A 398 -6.08 7.03 19.48
CA ASP A 398 -5.09 7.95 20.06
C ASP A 398 -5.54 9.41 19.99
N GLU A 399 -6.13 9.82 18.86
CA GLU A 399 -6.69 11.16 18.69
C GLU A 399 -7.82 11.40 19.71
N PHE A 400 -8.70 10.41 19.88
CA PHE A 400 -9.78 10.46 20.85
C PHE A 400 -9.27 10.60 22.29
N GLU A 401 -8.26 9.82 22.68
CA GLU A 401 -7.68 9.90 24.02
C GLU A 401 -7.01 11.25 24.30
N LYS A 402 -6.36 11.84 23.29
CA LYS A 402 -5.59 13.08 23.43
C LYS A 402 -6.48 14.32 23.44
N ASN A 403 -7.51 14.34 22.59
CA ASN A 403 -8.28 15.55 22.32
C ASN A 403 -9.58 15.63 23.15
N ILE A 404 -10.10 14.52 23.66
CA ILE A 404 -11.40 14.47 24.32
C ILE A 404 -11.25 14.20 25.82
N ARG A 405 -11.44 15.26 26.62
CA ARG A 405 -11.31 15.22 28.09
C ARG A 405 -12.61 14.81 28.79
N GLU A 406 -13.76 15.15 28.21
CA GLU A 406 -15.08 14.81 28.75
C GLU A 406 -15.69 13.70 27.90
N ARG A 407 -15.93 12.56 28.54
CA ARG A 407 -16.52 11.37 27.91
C ARG A 407 -17.98 11.30 28.32
N THR A 408 -18.87 11.33 27.35
CA THR A 408 -20.32 11.26 27.56
C THR A 408 -20.80 9.82 27.77
N GLY A 409 -20.02 8.83 27.32
CA GLY A 409 -20.37 7.41 27.36
C GLY A 409 -21.30 6.98 26.22
N TYR A 410 -21.69 7.91 25.36
CA TYR A 410 -22.52 7.66 24.17
C TYR A 410 -21.69 7.54 22.89
N GLU A 411 -20.37 7.67 22.98
CA GLU A 411 -19.48 7.62 21.84
C GLU A 411 -19.51 6.23 21.17
N THR A 412 -19.66 6.22 19.86
CA THR A 412 -19.75 5.01 19.06
C THR A 412 -18.50 4.83 18.22
N PHE A 413 -17.83 3.69 18.39
CA PHE A 413 -16.65 3.31 17.63
C PHE A 413 -17.11 2.49 16.43
N VAL A 414 -17.02 3.05 15.23
CA VAL A 414 -17.45 2.42 13.98
C VAL A 414 -16.22 1.95 13.22
N CYS A 415 -16.16 0.65 12.94
CA CYS A 415 -15.11 0.03 12.15
C CYS A 415 -15.70 -0.63 10.91
N VAL A 416 -15.24 -0.24 9.73
CA VAL A 416 -15.63 -0.79 8.45
C VAL A 416 -14.51 -1.72 7.99
N VAL A 417 -14.80 -3.01 7.89
CA VAL A 417 -13.80 -4.05 7.62
C VAL A 417 -14.11 -4.75 6.30
N LYS A 418 -13.10 -4.88 5.45
CA LYS A 418 -13.14 -5.64 4.21
C LYS A 418 -13.03 -7.13 4.55
N LYS A 419 -13.94 -7.95 4.02
CA LYS A 419 -14.01 -9.40 4.23
C LYS A 419 -12.97 -10.16 3.38
N VAL A 420 -11.71 -9.70 3.38
CA VAL A 420 -10.61 -10.35 2.65
C VAL A 420 -10.06 -11.53 3.45
N GLY A 421 -10.06 -11.47 4.79
CA GLY A 421 -9.65 -12.57 5.67
C GLY A 421 -10.71 -13.00 6.70
N CYS A 422 -10.85 -14.31 6.92
CA CYS A 422 -11.63 -14.84 8.04
C CYS A 422 -11.06 -14.39 9.40
N GLU A 423 -9.74 -14.20 9.49
CA GLU A 423 -9.05 -13.81 10.72
C GLU A 423 -9.40 -12.40 11.19
N ALA A 424 -9.40 -11.40 10.31
CA ALA A 424 -9.78 -10.04 10.67
C ALA A 424 -11.25 -9.99 11.15
N PHE A 425 -12.16 -10.61 10.39
CA PHE A 425 -13.57 -10.70 10.80
C PHE A 425 -13.70 -11.33 12.19
N LEU A 426 -13.01 -12.45 12.44
CA LEU A 426 -13.04 -13.12 13.74
C LEU A 426 -12.39 -12.29 14.85
N GLY A 427 -11.33 -11.54 14.57
CA GLY A 427 -10.69 -10.61 15.50
C GLY A 427 -11.65 -9.51 15.94
N PHE A 428 -12.31 -8.85 14.99
CA PHE A 428 -13.31 -7.81 15.29
C PHE A 428 -14.55 -8.38 15.97
N ALA A 429 -15.10 -9.51 15.50
CA ALA A 429 -16.25 -10.16 16.13
C ALA A 429 -15.94 -10.66 17.55
N GLY A 430 -14.71 -11.13 17.81
CA GLY A 430 -14.27 -11.69 19.08
C GLY A 430 -14.23 -10.69 20.23
N ILE A 431 -14.05 -9.39 19.94
CA ILE A 431 -14.11 -8.30 20.94
C ILE A 431 -15.51 -8.19 21.58
N GLY A 432 -16.55 -8.66 20.90
CA GLY A 432 -17.95 -8.52 21.32
C GLY A 432 -18.54 -7.15 20.93
N PRO A 433 -18.64 -6.85 19.62
CA PRO A 433 -19.37 -5.70 19.12
C PRO A 433 -20.85 -5.79 19.52
N TYR A 434 -21.50 -4.66 19.74
CA TYR A 434 -22.96 -4.64 19.96
C TYR A 434 -23.74 -4.64 18.63
N HIS A 435 -23.08 -4.32 17.51
CA HIS A 435 -23.64 -4.37 16.16
C HIS A 435 -22.64 -4.91 15.16
N VAL A 436 -23.13 -5.78 14.27
CA VAL A 436 -22.43 -6.29 13.09
C VAL A 436 -23.40 -6.25 11.93
N SER A 437 -23.01 -5.69 10.78
CA SER A 437 -23.88 -5.68 9.59
C SER A 437 -24.30 -7.11 9.22
N GLU A 438 -25.58 -7.29 8.90
CA GLU A 438 -26.15 -8.62 8.62
C GLU A 438 -25.56 -9.28 7.37
N ASN A 439 -25.24 -8.47 6.37
CA ASN A 439 -24.67 -8.91 5.10
C ASN A 439 -23.80 -7.81 4.48
N PRO A 440 -22.98 -8.15 3.46
CA PRO A 440 -22.07 -7.19 2.85
C PRO A 440 -22.73 -5.99 2.16
N GLU A 441 -23.96 -6.15 1.65
CA GLU A 441 -24.69 -5.08 0.97
C GLU A 441 -25.15 -4.02 2.00
N LYS A 442 -25.77 -4.46 3.09
CA LYS A 442 -26.12 -3.60 4.24
C LYS A 442 -24.87 -2.96 4.85
N GLY A 443 -23.76 -3.69 4.93
CA GLY A 443 -22.50 -3.14 5.42
C GLY A 443 -22.00 -1.97 4.56
N LEU A 444 -22.14 -2.06 3.23
CA LEU A 444 -21.80 -0.96 2.33
C LEU A 444 -22.73 0.24 2.50
N GLU A 445 -24.03 0.01 2.66
CA GLU A 445 -25.02 1.08 2.93
C GLU A 445 -24.73 1.78 4.27
N GLU A 446 -24.54 1.02 5.34
CA GLU A 446 -24.19 1.53 6.67
C GLU A 446 -22.87 2.32 6.64
N SER A 447 -21.87 1.81 5.92
CA SER A 447 -20.58 2.50 5.75
C SER A 447 -20.76 3.88 5.12
N LYS A 448 -21.58 4.01 4.08
CA LYS A 448 -21.82 5.29 3.40
C LYS A 448 -22.54 6.31 4.27
N LEU A 449 -23.40 5.84 5.19
CA LEU A 449 -24.10 6.72 6.13
C LEU A 449 -23.14 7.34 7.16
N TYR A 450 -22.10 6.60 7.55
CA TYR A 450 -21.08 7.07 8.50
C TYR A 450 -19.91 7.79 7.81
N PHE A 451 -19.55 7.39 6.58
CA PHE A 451 -18.41 7.89 5.83
C PHE A 451 -18.84 8.25 4.39
N PRO A 452 -19.46 9.43 4.17
CA PRO A 452 -19.83 9.87 2.82
C PRO A 452 -18.60 10.21 1.96
N ASP A 453 -18.61 9.79 0.69
CA ASP A 453 -17.50 10.01 -0.27
C ASP A 453 -17.38 11.50 -0.68
N ASN A 454 -16.29 12.17 -0.32
CA ASN A 454 -15.98 13.56 -0.71
C ASN A 454 -15.34 13.67 -2.12
N THR A 455 -15.89 13.01 -3.13
CA THR A 455 -15.37 13.03 -4.51
C THR A 455 -16.48 13.31 -5.53
N THR A 456 -17.01 14.52 -5.49
CA THR A 456 -17.81 15.08 -6.59
C THR A 456 -17.67 16.60 -6.49
N LEU A 457 -16.72 17.16 -7.24
CA LEU A 457 -16.70 18.52 -7.80
C LEU A 457 -15.28 18.73 -8.35
N GLU A 458 -15.22 19.28 -9.57
CA GLU A 458 -14.00 19.57 -10.36
C GLU A 458 -13.52 18.42 -11.26
N ASP A 459 -14.22 18.27 -12.40
CA ASP A 459 -13.58 18.04 -13.70
C ASP A 459 -14.62 18.31 -14.82
N THR A 460 -14.87 19.60 -15.04
CA THR A 460 -15.48 20.08 -16.29
C THR A 460 -14.70 21.29 -16.76
N GLN A 461 -13.73 21.06 -17.64
CA GLN A 461 -13.35 22.02 -18.67
C GLN A 461 -12.78 21.24 -19.87
N SER A 462 -13.66 21.09 -20.85
CA SER A 462 -13.34 20.69 -22.21
C SER A 462 -12.87 21.95 -22.94
N ASP A 463 -11.57 22.10 -23.16
CA ASP A 463 -11.00 23.16 -24.00
C ASP A 463 -11.24 22.87 -25.48
N ASP A 464 -12.47 23.09 -25.93
CA ASP A 464 -12.80 23.11 -27.35
C ASP A 464 -13.50 24.45 -27.65
N ASP A 465 -12.70 25.52 -27.64
CA ASP A 465 -13.03 26.82 -28.24
C ASP A 465 -11.76 27.70 -28.30
N GLU A 466 -10.91 27.53 -29.33
CA GLU A 466 -9.92 28.55 -29.71
C GLU A 466 -10.45 29.32 -30.94
N LYS A 467 -11.01 30.50 -30.67
CA LYS A 467 -11.10 31.62 -31.64
C LYS A 467 -9.68 31.99 -32.12
N PRO A 468 -9.54 32.55 -33.33
CA PRO A 468 -8.24 33.03 -33.82
C PRO A 468 -7.72 34.17 -32.92
N GLU A 469 -6.50 34.02 -32.42
CA GLU A 469 -5.76 35.10 -31.76
C GLU A 469 -5.53 36.22 -32.78
N GLU A 470 -6.09 37.40 -32.50
CA GLU A 470 -5.74 38.63 -33.20
C GLU A 470 -4.29 38.99 -32.89
N LEU A 471 -3.56 39.29 -33.96
CA LEU A 471 -2.21 39.82 -33.97
C LEU A 471 -2.10 41.02 -33.01
N ILE A 472 -1.22 40.92 -32.02
CA ILE A 472 -0.77 42.08 -31.25
C ILE A 472 0.16 42.87 -32.17
N GLU A 473 -0.38 43.90 -32.84
CA GLU A 473 0.43 44.93 -33.46
C GLU A 473 1.17 45.72 -32.37
N ASN A 474 2.51 45.66 -32.40
CA ASN A 474 3.38 46.52 -31.61
C ASN A 474 3.20 47.98 -32.08
N PRO A 475 2.86 48.94 -31.19
CA PRO A 475 2.83 50.35 -31.56
C PRO A 475 4.19 50.99 -31.25
N GLU A 476 5.18 50.78 -32.12
CA GLU A 476 6.37 51.64 -32.19
C GLU A 476 6.73 51.90 -33.65
N GLU A 477 6.20 52.99 -34.19
CA GLU A 477 6.86 53.91 -35.15
C GLU A 477 5.82 54.81 -35.83
N SER A 478 5.67 56.04 -35.33
CA SER A 478 5.36 57.23 -36.15
C SER A 478 5.28 58.47 -35.27
N ASN A 479 6.45 58.89 -34.78
CA ASN A 479 6.66 60.30 -34.50
C ASN A 479 7.74 60.77 -35.47
N ASN A 480 7.33 61.27 -36.63
CA ASN A 480 8.02 62.32 -37.37
C ASN A 480 7.25 62.76 -38.61
N ALA A 481 7.29 64.08 -38.83
CA ALA A 481 6.82 64.87 -39.97
C ALA A 481 5.31 65.08 -40.07
N GLU A 482 4.76 66.27 -40.32
CA GLU A 482 5.30 67.61 -40.58
C GLU A 482 4.10 68.57 -40.55
N THR A 483 4.34 69.81 -40.10
CA THR A 483 3.57 71.05 -40.32
C THR A 483 2.16 71.24 -39.77
#